data_AF-A0A3P8RMI8-F1
#
_entry.id   AF-A0A3P8RMI8-F1
#
_cell.length_a   1.000
_cell.length_b   1.000
_cell.length_c   1.000
_cell.angle_alpha   90.00
_cell.angle_beta   90.00
_cell.angle_gamma   90.00
#
_symmetry.space_group_name_H-M   'P 1'
#
loop_
_entity.id
_entity.type
_entity.pdbx_description
1 polymer ?
#
loop_
_entity_poly.entity_id
_entity_poly.type
_entity_poly.pdbx_seq_one_letter_code
_entity_poly.pdbx_strand_id
1 'polypeptide(L)' 'MILIQEGSHDEHRPESLTCHSILELPLYSSKEVMRDRLTTALIPDRGFSG' A
#
# COMPACT_ATOMS: atom_id res chain seq x y z
N MET A 1 18.75 -21.40 -8.52
CA MET A 1 18.32 -20.81 -7.23
C MET A 1 17.18 -19.86 -7.56
N ILE A 2 15.95 -20.28 -7.31
CA ILE A 2 14.77 -19.42 -7.58
C ILE A 2 14.57 -18.61 -6.30
N LEU A 3 14.87 -17.32 -6.35
CA LEU A 3 14.49 -16.40 -5.29
C LEU A 3 12.99 -16.19 -5.43
N ILE A 4 12.19 -16.92 -4.66
CA ILE A 4 10.81 -16.52 -4.46
C ILE A 4 10.92 -15.21 -3.69
N GLN A 5 10.71 -14.09 -4.38
CA GLN A 5 10.41 -12.83 -3.71
C GLN A 5 9.02 -13.04 -3.08
N GLU A 6 8.99 -13.75 -1.95
CA GLU A 6 7.97 -13.56 -0.93
C GLU A 6 8.21 -12.18 -0.29
N GLY A 7 8.40 -11.14 -1.12
CA GLY A 7 8.31 -9.77 -0.68
C GLY A 7 6.90 -9.67 -0.15
N SER A 8 6.78 -9.60 1.17
CA SER A 8 5.52 -9.77 1.86
C SER A 8 4.53 -8.85 1.17
N HIS A 9 3.44 -9.41 0.62
CA HIS A 9 2.45 -8.57 -0.08
C HIS A 9 1.95 -7.45 0.84
N ASP A 10 2.08 -7.67 2.16
CA ASP A 10 1.82 -6.74 3.24
C ASP A 10 2.85 -5.61 3.39
N GLU A 11 4.00 -5.66 2.73
CA GLU A 11 4.99 -4.57 2.66
C GLU A 11 4.69 -3.56 1.54
N HIS A 12 3.89 -3.95 0.54
CA HIS A 12 3.47 -3.04 -0.51
C HIS A 12 2.45 -2.03 0.03
N ARG A 13 2.74 -0.74 -0.13
CA ARG A 13 1.83 0.35 0.23
C ARG A 13 0.75 0.49 -0.84
N PRO A 14 -0.51 0.78 -0.47
CA PRO A 14 -1.55 1.01 -1.48
C PRO A 14 -1.27 2.31 -2.24
N GLU A 15 -1.51 2.28 -3.54
CA GLU A 15 -1.27 3.41 -4.45
C GLU A 15 -2.59 4.01 -4.91
N SER A 16 -2.62 5.34 -5.10
CA SER A 16 -3.81 6.04 -5.57
C SER A 16 -3.52 6.74 -6.89
N LEU A 17 -4.17 6.28 -7.96
CA LEU A 17 -4.20 6.95 -9.26
C LEU A 17 -5.27 8.05 -9.20
N THR A 18 -4.93 9.19 -8.62
CA THR A 18 -5.86 10.31 -8.36
C THR A 18 -6.52 10.84 -9.64
N CYS A 19 -5.79 10.86 -10.76
CA CYS A 19 -6.31 11.29 -12.07
C CYS A 19 -7.46 10.41 -12.59
N HIS A 20 -7.51 9.15 -12.15
CA HIS A 20 -8.52 8.18 -12.57
C HIS A 20 -9.47 7.81 -11.43
N SER A 21 -9.28 8.38 -10.23
CA SER A 21 -9.99 8.01 -9.00
C SER A 21 -9.91 6.50 -8.69
N ILE A 22 -8.77 5.87 -9.03
CA ILE A 22 -8.54 4.43 -8.78
C ILE A 22 -7.63 4.28 -7.56
N LEU A 23 -8.00 3.35 -6.67
CA LEU A 23 -7.18 2.91 -5.55
C LEU A 23 -6.68 1.49 -5.85
N GLU A 24 -5.37 1.35 -5.99
CA GLU A 24 -4.70 0.08 -6.21
C GLU A 24 -4.31 -0.54 -4.87
N LEU A 25 -4.90 -1.70 -4.59
CA LEU A 25 -4.69 -2.45 -3.35
C LEU A 25 -3.94 -3.75 -3.70
N PRO A 26 -2.74 -3.96 -3.14
CA PRO A 26 -2.05 -5.24 -3.22
C PRO A 26 -2.87 -6.37 -2.60
N LEU A 27 -2.52 -7.61 -2.95
CA LEU A 27 -3.11 -8.81 -2.38
C LEU A 27 -2.59 -9.05 -0.96
N TYR A 28 -3.13 -8.30 0.01
CA TYR A 28 -2.83 -8.46 1.43
C TYR A 28 -3.26 -9.82 1.97
N SER A 29 -2.50 -10.31 2.96
CA SER A 29 -2.75 -11.61 3.59
C SER A 29 -4.05 -11.62 4.41
N SER A 30 -4.43 -10.47 4.98
CA SER A 30 -5.60 -10.30 5.85
C SER A 30 -6.25 -8.93 5.71
N LYS A 31 -7.56 -8.86 5.92
CA LYS A 31 -8.33 -7.60 5.91
C LYS A 31 -7.83 -6.59 6.94
N GLU A 32 -7.38 -7.07 8.11
CA GLU A 32 -6.82 -6.23 9.17
C GLU A 32 -5.55 -5.52 8.70
N VAL A 33 -4.67 -6.23 8.01
CA VAL A 33 -3.43 -5.69 7.44
C VAL A 33 -3.73 -4.66 6.36
N MET A 34 -4.65 -4.97 5.44
CA MET A 34 -5.09 -4.01 4.42
C MET A 34 -5.61 -2.72 5.05
N ARG A 35 -6.43 -2.83 6.11
CA ARG A 35 -6.99 -1.67 6.80
C ARG A 35 -5.91 -0.85 7.49
N ASP A 36 -4.99 -1.51 8.19
CA ASP A 36 -3.85 -0.85 8.84
C ASP A 36 -3.03 -0.07 7.82
N ARG A 37 -2.57 -0.74 6.74
CA ARG A 37 -1.78 -0.13 5.66
C ARG A 37 -2.50 1.02 4.97
N LEU A 38 -3.80 0.88 4.68
CA LEU A 38 -4.59 1.95 4.09
C LEU A 38 -4.71 3.14 5.04
N THR A 39 -4.90 2.90 6.33
CA THR A 39 -5.00 3.98 7.32
C THR A 39 -3.65 4.70 7.43
N THR A 40 -2.54 3.98 7.48
CA THR A 40 -1.18 4.56 7.41
C THR A 40 -0.93 5.28 6.09
N ALA A 41 -1.52 4.82 4.99
CA ALA A 41 -1.42 5.47 3.68
C ALA A 41 -2.12 6.82 3.63
N LEU A 42 -3.28 6.91 4.29
CA LEU A 42 -4.11 8.11 4.40
C LEU A 42 -3.58 9.13 5.40
N ILE A 43 -2.76 8.70 6.37
CA ILE A 43 -2.08 9.62 7.28
C ILE A 43 -1.02 10.38 6.46
N PRO A 44 -1.18 11.70 6.27
CA PRO A 44 -0.22 12.48 5.50
C PRO A 44 1.07 12.57 6.31
N ASP A 45 2.13 11.90 5.83
CA ASP A 45 3.48 12.17 6.30
C ASP A 45 3.89 13.52 5.70
N ARG A 46 3.55 14.60 6.42
CA ARG A 46 3.90 16.01 6.16
C ARG A 46 3.86 16.40 4.67
N GLY A 47 2.75 17.03 4.27
CA GLY A 47 2.56 17.57 2.92
C GLY A 47 3.80 18.28 2.37
N PHE A 48 4.12 17.95 1.11
CA PHE A 48 5.12 18.56 0.23
C PHE A 48 6.21 19.38 0.96
N SER A 49 7.32 18.74 1.29
CA SER A 49 8.59 19.45 1.48
C SER A 49 8.98 20.08 0.13
N GLY A 50 8.56 21.33 -0.08
CA GLY A 50 9.02 22.17 -1.19
C GLY A 50 10.44 22.67 -0.99
#